data_AF-A0A3A5KNI6-F1
#
_entry.id   AF-A0A3A5KNI6-F1
#
_cell.length_a   1.000
_cell.length_b   1.000
_cell.length_c   1.000
_cell.angle_alpha   90.00
_cell.angle_beta   90.00
_cell.angle_gamma   90.00
#
_symmetry.space_group_name_H-M   'P 1'
#
loop_
_entity.id
_entity.type
_entity.pdbx_description
1 polymer ?
#
loop_
_entity_poly.entity_id
_entity_poly.type
_entity_poly.pdbx_seq_one_letter_code
_entity_poly.pdbx_strand_id
1 'polypeptide(L)'
;MRPSLLWFTPKVPVKTNAGHRRLISSVQAASEELLTWTRRGAHWNRAARVCIAALAGEATPQAARRCFRLCHRRWPPPATH
;
A
#
# COMPACT_ATOMS: atom_id res chain seq x y z
N MET A 1 23.57 4.57 -6.74
CA MET A 1 22.73 4.14 -5.60
C MET A 1 21.43 4.94 -5.67
N ARG A 2 20.25 4.32 -5.85
CA ARG A 2 18.96 5.05 -5.78
C ARG A 2 18.58 5.19 -4.30
N PRO A 3 18.72 6.36 -3.69
CA PRO A 3 18.55 6.50 -2.25
C PRO A 3 17.07 6.42 -1.93
N SER A 4 16.70 5.61 -0.95
CA SER A 4 15.81 5.92 0.17
C SER A 4 14.51 6.73 -0.05
N LEU A 5 14.02 6.94 -1.26
CA LEU A 5 12.84 7.76 -1.48
C LEU A 5 11.59 6.97 -1.16
N LEU A 6 11.58 5.64 -1.29
CA LEU A 6 10.38 4.81 -1.14
C LEU A 6 9.80 4.71 0.28
N TRP A 7 10.32 5.45 1.27
CA TRP A 7 9.83 5.41 2.64
C TRP A 7 8.60 6.32 2.84
N PHE A 8 7.70 5.86 3.71
CA PHE A 8 6.51 6.58 4.14
C PHE A 8 6.76 7.27 5.47
N THR A 9 6.50 8.59 5.50
CA THR A 9 6.51 9.38 6.72
C THR A 9 5.19 10.16 6.84
N PRO A 10 4.35 9.89 7.86
CA PRO A 10 4.46 8.81 8.86
C PRO A 10 4.05 7.44 8.29
N LYS A 11 4.42 6.35 8.98
CA LYS A 11 4.03 4.98 8.60
C LYS A 11 2.51 4.82 8.50
N VAL A 12 2.03 3.90 7.66
CA VAL A 12 0.60 3.61 7.50
C VAL A 12 0.24 2.39 8.37
N PRO A 13 -0.57 2.55 9.42
CA PRO A 13 -1.10 1.42 10.15
C PRO A 13 -2.19 0.73 9.32
N VAL A 14 -2.02 -0.56 9.08
CA VAL A 14 -3.00 -1.40 8.40
C VAL A 14 -3.36 -2.58 9.29
N LYS A 15 -4.63 -2.97 9.28
CA LYS A 15 -5.05 -4.25 9.84
C LYS A 15 -4.89 -5.31 8.76
N THR A 16 -4.06 -6.30 9.04
CA THR A 16 -3.91 -7.47 8.17
C THR A 16 -5.05 -8.45 8.42
N ASN A 17 -5.25 -9.40 7.51
CA ASN A 17 -6.30 -10.42 7.62
C ASN A 17 -6.15 -11.29 8.87
N ALA A 18 -4.92 -11.50 9.32
CA ALA A 18 -4.61 -12.25 10.55
C ALA A 18 -4.93 -11.47 11.84
N GLY A 19 -5.62 -10.32 11.76
CA GLY A 19 -5.98 -9.49 12.91
C GLY A 19 -4.83 -8.64 13.47
N HIS A 20 -3.62 -8.81 12.93
CA HIS A 20 -2.44 -8.05 13.36
C HIS A 20 -2.44 -6.65 12.76
N ARG A 21 -1.93 -5.67 13.53
CA ARG A 21 -1.64 -4.33 13.01
C ARG A 21 -0.23 -4.32 12.44
N ARG A 22 -0.10 -4.13 11.13
CA ARG A 22 1.20 -3.95 10.46
C ARG A 22 1.42 -2.46 10.21
N LEU A 23 2.64 -2.00 10.46
CA LEU A 23 3.07 -0.63 10.15
C LEU A 23 3.81 -0.65 8.81
N ILE A 24 3.13 -0.25 7.76
CA ILE A 24 3.73 -0.14 6.43
C ILE A 24 4.56 1.14 6.37
N SER A 25 5.87 0.97 6.25
CA SER A 25 6.84 2.06 6.22
C SER A 25 7.39 2.37 4.84
N SER A 26 7.11 1.57 3.81
CA SER A 26 7.64 1.79 2.46
C SER A 26 6.64 1.43 1.36
N VAL A 27 6.88 1.97 0.16
CA VAL A 27 6.14 1.61 -1.07
C VAL A 27 6.25 0.12 -1.35
N GLN A 28 7.43 -0.48 -1.12
CA GLN A 28 7.62 -1.91 -1.35
C GLN A 28 6.77 -2.76 -0.40
N ALA A 29 6.78 -2.45 0.90
CA ALA A 29 5.92 -3.13 1.87
C ALA A 29 4.43 -2.91 1.57
N ALA A 30 4.05 -1.76 1.03
CA ALA A 30 2.68 -1.49 0.59
C ALA A 30 2.29 -2.37 -0.61
N SER A 31 3.18 -2.53 -1.59
CA SER A 31 2.96 -3.41 -2.74
C SER A 31 2.83 -4.87 -2.32
N GLU A 32 3.71 -5.35 -1.44
CA GLU A 32 3.63 -6.70 -0.87
C GLU A 32 2.29 -6.93 -0.16
N GLU A 33 1.85 -5.97 0.66
CA GLU A 33 0.55 -6.05 1.33
C GLU A 33 -0.60 -6.10 0.33
N LEU A 34 -0.57 -5.28 -0.74
CA LEU A 34 -1.60 -5.31 -1.79
C LEU A 34 -1.67 -6.67 -2.50
N LEU A 35 -0.55 -7.39 -2.64
CA LEU A 35 -0.54 -8.72 -3.26
C LEU A 35 -1.28 -9.77 -2.42
N THR A 36 -1.40 -9.57 -1.10
CA THR A 36 -2.15 -10.48 -0.21
C THR A 36 -3.67 -10.37 -0.38
N TRP A 37 -4.17 -9.33 -1.06
CA TRP A 37 -5.60 -9.11 -1.22
C TRP A 37 -6.18 -9.98 -2.32
N THR A 38 -7.17 -10.80 -1.97
CA THR A 38 -7.90 -11.66 -2.92
C THR A 38 -8.90 -10.86 -3.79
N ARG A 39 -9.48 -9.77 -3.27
CA ARG A 39 -10.39 -8.88 -4.01
C ARG A 39 -9.68 -7.65 -4.58
N ARG A 40 -9.47 -7.65 -5.89
CA ARG A 40 -8.80 -6.57 -6.64
C ARG A 40 -9.82 -5.64 -7.32
N GLY A 41 -10.36 -4.68 -6.56
CA GLY A 41 -11.30 -3.67 -7.08
C GLY A 41 -10.62 -2.44 -7.73
N ALA A 42 -11.41 -1.47 -8.20
CA ALA A 42 -10.90 -0.24 -8.80
C ALA A 42 -9.95 0.56 -7.86
N HIS A 43 -10.24 0.57 -6.55
CA HIS A 43 -9.39 1.21 -5.54
C HIS A 43 -8.05 0.49 -5.36
N TRP A 44 -8.06 -0.85 -5.37
CA TRP A 44 -6.85 -1.67 -5.33
C TRP A 44 -5.98 -1.43 -6.57
N ASN A 45 -6.59 -1.45 -7.76
CA ASN A 45 -5.89 -1.19 -9.02
C ASN A 45 -5.25 0.21 -9.04
N ARG A 46 -5.92 1.22 -8.49
CA ARG A 46 -5.36 2.56 -8.37
C ARG A 46 -4.18 2.61 -7.39
N ALA A 47 -4.30 1.97 -6.22
CA ALA A 47 -3.21 1.91 -5.26
C ALA A 47 -1.99 1.16 -5.83
N ALA A 48 -2.21 0.01 -6.47
CA ALA A 48 -1.15 -0.79 -7.10
C ALA A 48 -0.41 0.01 -8.19
N ARG A 49 -1.13 0.69 -9.08
CA ARG A 49 -0.51 1.55 -10.12
C ARG A 49 0.34 2.66 -9.53
N VAL A 50 -0.16 3.35 -8.49
CA VAL A 50 0.61 4.44 -7.86
C VAL A 50 1.83 3.90 -7.12
N CYS A 51 1.75 2.71 -6.51
CA CYS A 51 2.93 2.05 -5.94
C CYS A 51 3.97 1.70 -7.02
N ILE A 52 3.55 1.14 -8.16
CA ILE A 52 4.45 0.82 -9.28
C ILE A 52 5.11 2.10 -9.83
N ALA A 53 4.33 3.16 -10.06
CA ALA A 53 4.85 4.45 -10.50
C ALA A 53 5.86 5.04 -9.49
N ALA A 54 5.61 4.89 -8.18
CA ALA A 54 6.55 5.34 -7.16
C ALA A 54 7.84 4.51 -7.14
N LEU A 55 7.77 3.21 -7.38
CA LEU A 55 8.96 2.34 -7.56
C LEU A 55 9.76 2.72 -8.82
N ALA A 56 9.08 3.10 -9.90
CA ALA A 56 9.68 3.61 -11.12
C ALA A 56 10.30 5.00 -10.94
N GLY A 57 9.88 5.76 -9.91
CA GLY A 57 10.31 7.15 -9.69
C GLY A 57 9.44 8.17 -10.43
N GLU A 58 8.32 7.74 -11.01
CA GLU A 58 7.34 8.57 -11.71
C GLU A 58 6.28 9.17 -10.76
N ALA A 59 6.19 8.64 -9.53
CA ALA A 59 5.29 9.15 -8.51
C ALA A 59 6.01 9.31 -7.17
N THR A 60 5.46 10.17 -6.31
CA THR A 60 6.02 10.36 -4.97
C THR A 60 5.57 9.25 -4.01
N PRO A 61 6.44 8.85 -3.07
CA PRO A 61 6.11 7.90 -2.00
C PRO A 61 4.92 8.37 -1.18
N GLN A 62 4.78 9.68 -0.93
CA GLN A 62 3.64 10.23 -0.22
C GLN A 62 2.33 10.07 -1.01
N ALA A 63 2.37 10.17 -2.35
CA ALA A 63 1.20 9.89 -3.19
C ALA A 63 0.78 8.42 -3.10
N ALA A 64 1.74 7.49 -3.17
CA ALA A 64 1.51 6.07 -2.96
C ALA A 64 0.91 5.79 -1.57
N ARG A 65 1.49 6.38 -0.53
CA ARG A 65 1.00 6.31 0.85
C ARG A 65 -0.46 6.72 0.98
N ARG A 66 -0.83 7.86 0.38
CA ARG A 66 -2.21 8.39 0.45
C ARG A 66 -3.19 7.46 -0.25
N CYS A 67 -2.85 6.96 -1.43
CA CYS A 67 -3.68 6.02 -2.19
C CYS A 67 -3.84 4.69 -1.45
N PHE A 68 -2.74 4.15 -0.93
CA PHE A 68 -2.73 2.90 -0.16
C PHE A 68 -3.59 3.00 1.10
N ARG A 69 -3.46 4.08 1.88
CA ARG A 69 -4.29 4.32 3.07
C ARG A 69 -5.78 4.43 2.71
N LEU A 70 -6.12 5.13 1.61
CA LEU A 70 -7.50 5.25 1.14
C LEU A 70 -8.06 3.90 0.69
N CYS A 71 -7.23 3.07 0.03
CA CYS A 71 -7.57 1.72 -0.37
C CYS A 71 -7.95 0.89 0.87
N HIS A 72 -7.08 0.81 1.88
CA HIS A 72 -7.37 0.10 3.14
C HIS A 72 -8.61 0.60 3.87
N ARG A 73 -8.90 1.92 3.83
CA ARG A 73 -10.07 2.49 4.52
C ARG A 73 -11.39 2.19 3.81
N ARG A 74 -11.41 2.24 2.48
CA ARG A 74 -12.64 2.08 1.68
C ARG A 74 -12.90 0.65 1.25
N TRP A 75 -11.85 -0.15 1.16
CA TRP A 75 -11.90 -1.51 0.65
C TRP A 75 -10.97 -2.39 1.48
N PRO A 76 -11.32 -2.71 2.73
CA PRO A 76 -10.53 -3.67 3.49
C PRO A 76 -10.50 -5.01 2.75
N PRO A 77 -9.40 -5.76 2.83
CA PRO A 77 -9.36 -7.12 2.31
C PRO A 77 -10.51 -7.94 2.93
N PRO A 78 -11.17 -8.82 2.15
CA PRO A 78 -12.23 -9.66 2.69
C PRO A 78 -11.63 -10.53 3.81
N ALA A 79 -12.30 -10.58 4.97
CA ALA A 79 -11.97 -11.53 6.01
C ALA A 79 -12.17 -12.93 5.43
N THR A 80 -11.07 -13.60 5.08
CA THR A 80 -11.08 -15.04 4.81
C THR A 80 -11.31 -15.73 6.15
N HIS A 81 -12.50 -16.31 6.29
CA HIS A 81 -12.93 -17.15 7.40
C HIS A 81 -12.13 -18.45 7.43
#